data_AF-A0A7C4RB85-F1
#
_entry.id   AF-A0A7C4RB85-F1
#
_cell.length_a   1.000
_cell.length_b   1.000
_cell.length_c   1.000
_cell.angle_alpha   90.00
_cell.angle_beta   90.00
_cell.angle_gamma   90.00
#
_symmetry.space_group_name_H-M   'P 1'
#
loop_
_entity.id
_entity.type
_entity.pdbx_description
1 polymer ?
#
loop_
_entity_poly.entity_id
_entity_poly.type
_entity_poly.pdbx_seq_one_letter_code
_entity_poly.pdbx_strand_id
1 'polypeptide(L)'
;MHGVRRKLIEEQARAIGVALHEVFIPKDVSNGEYEKIMEREMKIMKENGVSVVVFGDIFLENVRSIGRKSCQRLQQEAFSHNGKETQESL
;
A
#
# COMPACT_ATOMS: atom_id res chain seq x y z
N MET A 1 9.92 9.45 0.48
CA MET A 1 8.73 8.80 -0.11
C MET A 1 8.19 9.73 -1.20
N HIS A 2 8.05 9.20 -2.43
CA HIS A 2 7.79 9.78 -3.77
C HIS A 2 7.76 11.33 -3.95
N GLY A 3 8.55 11.84 -4.92
CA GLY A 3 8.62 13.26 -5.31
C GLY A 3 7.38 13.79 -6.05
N VAL A 4 6.24 13.12 -5.93
CA VAL A 4 4.97 13.53 -6.53
C VAL A 4 4.22 14.42 -5.54
N ARG A 5 3.72 15.56 -6.02
CA ARG A 5 2.99 16.51 -5.17
C ARG A 5 1.66 15.90 -4.74
N ARG A 6 1.35 15.95 -3.44
CA ARG A 6 0.06 15.53 -2.87
C ARG A 6 -1.14 16.06 -3.67
N LYS A 7 -1.12 17.35 -4.01
CA LYS A 7 -2.18 18.01 -4.80
C LYS A 7 -2.48 17.29 -6.12
N LEU A 8 -1.46 16.72 -6.78
CA LEU A 8 -1.66 15.98 -8.04
C LEU A 8 -2.41 14.66 -7.80
N ILE A 9 -2.09 13.94 -6.73
CA ILE A 9 -2.79 12.70 -6.36
C ILE A 9 -4.25 12.98 -6.01
N GLU A 10 -4.50 14.06 -5.26
CA GLU A 10 -5.87 14.52 -4.96
C GLU A 10 -6.65 14.89 -6.22
N GLU A 11 -6.03 15.59 -7.17
CA GLU A 11 -6.64 15.93 -8.46
C GLU A 11 -6.94 14.68 -9.31
N GLN A 12 -6.02 13.71 -9.34
CA GLN A 12 -6.22 12.45 -10.05
C GLN A 12 -7.37 11.63 -9.46
N ALA A 13 -7.41 11.47 -8.13
CA ALA A 13 -8.48 10.74 -7.45
C ALA A 13 -9.85 11.38 -7.74
N ARG A 14 -9.93 12.71 -7.68
CA ARG A 14 -11.14 13.46 -8.06
C ARG A 14 -11.52 13.24 -9.54
N ALA A 15 -10.55 13.28 -10.45
CA ALA A 15 -10.80 13.14 -11.88
C ALA A 15 -11.36 11.76 -12.26
N ILE A 16 -10.93 10.69 -11.57
CA ILE A 16 -11.42 9.32 -11.82
C ILE A 16 -12.58 8.91 -10.90
N GLY A 17 -13.01 9.79 -9.99
CA GLY A 17 -14.17 9.54 -9.12
C GLY A 17 -13.94 8.47 -8.04
N VAL A 18 -12.71 8.25 -7.60
CA VAL A 18 -12.40 7.29 -6.52
C VAL A 18 -12.10 8.00 -5.20
N ALA A 19 -12.43 7.36 -4.08
CA ALA A 19 -12.05 7.85 -2.76
C ALA A 19 -10.53 7.76 -2.55
N LEU A 20 -9.94 8.80 -1.97
CA LEU A 20 -8.52 8.84 -1.61
C LEU A 20 -8.38 8.66 -0.10
N HIS A 21 -7.70 7.59 0.32
CA HIS A 21 -7.26 7.39 1.71
C HIS A 21 -5.78 7.72 1.84
N GLU A 22 -5.43 8.72 2.64
CA GLU A 22 -4.06 9.17 2.81
C GLU A 22 -3.44 8.65 4.11
N VAL A 23 -2.25 8.06 4.01
CA VAL A 23 -1.48 7.59 5.17
C VAL A 23 -0.29 8.52 5.38
N PHE A 24 -0.25 9.21 6.52
CA PHE A 24 0.85 10.10 6.87
C PHE A 24 1.94 9.33 7.62
N ILE A 25 3.15 9.38 7.08
CA ILE A 25 4.33 8.75 7.68
C ILE A 25 5.32 9.86 8.04
N PRO A 26 5.68 10.02 9.32
CA PRO A 26 6.69 10.99 9.74
C PRO A 26 8.04 10.72 9.06
N LYS A 27 8.85 11.77 8.88
CA LYS A 27 10.12 11.67 8.12
C LYS A 27 11.16 10.75 8.77
N ASP A 28 11.23 10.74 10.10
CA ASP A 28 12.27 10.06 10.88
C ASP A 28 11.71 8.85 11.66
N VAL A 29 10.83 8.08 11.04
CA VAL A 29 10.32 6.84 11.67
C VAL A 29 11.27 5.67 11.46
N SER A 30 11.36 4.81 12.47
CA SER A 30 11.96 3.50 12.33
C SER A 30 11.11 2.60 11.42
N ASN A 31 11.73 1.56 10.86
CA ASN A 31 11.00 0.55 10.08
C ASN A 31 9.87 -0.10 10.88
N GLY A 32 10.08 -0.35 12.18
CA GLY A 32 9.04 -0.94 13.04
C GLY A 32 7.86 -0.01 13.29
N GLU A 33 8.08 1.30 13.37
CA GLU A 33 7.00 2.29 13.47
C GLU A 33 6.24 2.42 12.15
N TYR A 34 6.97 2.43 11.02
CA TYR A 34 6.35 2.37 9.70
C TYR A 34 5.43 1.14 9.56
N GLU A 35 5.91 -0.05 9.96
CA GLU A 35 5.12 -1.28 9.93
C GLU A 35 3.85 -1.17 10.78
N LYS A 36 3.95 -0.61 11.99
CA LYS A 36 2.79 -0.40 12.88
C LYS A 36 1.76 0.56 12.28
N ILE A 37 2.22 1.65 11.66
CA ILE A 37 1.34 2.60 10.98
C ILE A 37 0.60 1.88 9.84
N MET A 38 1.33 1.20 8.96
CA MET A 38 0.72 0.48 7.84
C MET A 38 -0.25 -0.61 8.28
N GLU A 39 0.09 -1.38 9.32
CA GLU A 39 -0.78 -2.42 9.86
C GLU A 39 -2.09 -1.85 10.41
N ARG A 40 -2.01 -0.75 11.15
CA ARG A 40 -3.20 -0.03 11.64
C ARG A 40 -4.10 0.40 10.50
N GLU A 41 -3.53 1.05 9.47
CA GLU A 41 -4.31 1.57 8.35
C GLU A 41 -4.95 0.44 7.52
N MET A 42 -4.22 -0.67 7.28
CA MET A 42 -4.76 -1.83 6.59
C MET A 42 -5.89 -2.51 7.37
N LYS A 43 -5.80 -2.54 8.71
CA LYS A 43 -6.88 -3.04 9.56
C LYS A 43 -8.15 -2.20 9.44
N ILE A 44 -8.03 -0.87 9.43
CA ILE A 44 -9.17 0.03 9.22
C ILE A 44 -9.82 -0.23 7.86
N MET A 45 -9.03 -0.41 6.80
CA MET A 45 -9.56 -0.75 5.47
C MET A 45 -10.30 -2.09 5.46
N LYS A 46 -9.75 -3.11 6.14
CA LYS A 46 -10.40 -4.41 6.28
C LYS A 46 -11.75 -4.31 7.00
N GLU A 47 -11.80 -3.56 8.10
CA GLU A 47 -13.03 -3.32 8.86
C GLU A 47 -14.08 -2.58 8.03
N ASN A 48 -13.65 -1.74 7.09
CA ASN A 48 -14.51 -1.07 6.11
C ASN A 48 -14.87 -1.94 4.88
N GLY A 49 -14.56 -3.24 4.90
CA GLY A 49 -14.97 -4.20 3.87
C GLY A 49 -14.00 -4.34 2.69
N VAL A 50 -12.80 -3.75 2.75
CA VAL A 50 -11.77 -3.96 1.73
C VAL A 50 -11.16 -5.36 1.88
N SER A 51 -11.39 -6.23 0.89
CA SER A 51 -10.86 -7.60 0.85
C SER A 51 -9.61 -7.77 -0.02
N VAL A 52 -9.43 -6.88 -1.00
CA VAL A 52 -8.36 -6.93 -1.99
C VAL A 52 -7.59 -5.62 -2.00
N VAL A 53 -6.27 -5.70 -1.92
CA VAL A 53 -5.37 -4.55 -2.03
C VAL A 53 -4.48 -4.73 -3.25
N VAL A 54 -4.57 -3.77 -4.17
CA VAL A 54 -3.67 -3.71 -5.33
C VAL A 54 -2.58 -2.71 -5.03
N PHE A 55 -1.34 -3.18 -5.04
CA PHE A 55 -0.18 -2.31 -4.91
C PHE A 55 0.21 -1.79 -6.30
N GLY A 56 0.41 -0.47 -6.41
CA GLY A 56 0.95 0.18 -7.61
C GLY A 56 2.40 -0.24 -7.88
N ASP A 57 3.06 0.43 -8.82
CA ASP A 57 4.45 0.10 -9.18
C ASP A 57 5.41 0.45 -8.03
N ILE A 58 5.58 -0.51 -7.13
CA ILE A 58 6.53 -0.45 -6.04
C ILE A 58 7.84 -1.03 -6.57
N PHE A 59 8.69 -0.17 -7.15
CA PHE A 59 10.10 -0.49 -7.43
C PHE A 59 10.92 -0.79 -6.16
N LEU A 60 10.36 -0.51 -4.98
CA LEU A 60 10.97 -0.75 -3.67
C LEU A 60 10.50 -2.08 -3.08
N GLU A 61 11.22 -3.15 -3.38
CA GLU A 61 10.96 -4.51 -2.89
C GLU A 61 10.67 -4.59 -1.38
N ASN A 62 11.31 -3.74 -0.57
CA ASN A 62 11.07 -3.63 0.87
C ASN A 62 9.64 -3.15 1.22
N VAL A 63 9.11 -2.16 0.50
CA VAL A 63 7.73 -1.66 0.72
C VAL A 63 6.71 -2.72 0.29
N ARG A 64 6.99 -3.44 -0.80
CA ARG A 64 6.17 -4.56 -1.27
C ARG A 64 6.17 -5.72 -0.28
N SER A 65 7.33 -6.06 0.27
CA SER A 65 7.48 -7.13 1.28
C SER A 65 6.68 -6.82 2.54
N ILE A 66 6.76 -5.59 3.05
CA ILE A 66 6.01 -5.15 4.24
C ILE A 66 4.49 -5.14 3.98
N GLY A 67 4.06 -4.63 2.82
CA GLY A 67 2.66 -4.64 2.41
C GLY A 67 2.09 -6.05 2.33
N ARG A 68 2.79 -6.95 1.63
CA ARG A 68 2.39 -8.37 1.52
C ARG A 68 2.32 -9.08 2.87
N LYS A 69 3.32 -8.89 3.74
CA LYS A 69 3.32 -9.46 5.10
C LYS A 69 2.10 -8.99 5.90
N SER A 70 1.72 -7.73 5.75
CA SER A 70 0.53 -7.18 6.42
C SER A 70 -0.76 -7.79 5.87
N CYS A 71 -0.91 -7.88 4.55
CA CYS A 71 -2.06 -8.55 3.92
C CYS A 71 -2.16 -10.04 4.32
N GLN A 72 -1.04 -10.77 4.37
CA GLN A 72 -1.01 -12.17 4.77
C GLN A 72 -1.50 -12.37 6.21
N ARG A 73 -1.02 -11.55 7.16
CA ARG A 73 -1.50 -11.57 8.56
C ARG A 73 -2.99 -11.26 8.65
N LEU A 74 -3.49 -10.40 7.78
CA LEU A 74 -4.88 -9.98 7.73
C LEU A 74 -5.75 -10.85 6.83
N GLN A 75 -5.25 -11.94 6.25
CA GLN A 75 -6.01 -12.80 5.32
C GLN A 75 -6.65 -12.00 4.17
N GLN A 76 -5.93 -10.98 3.66
CA GLN A 76 -6.33 -10.20 2.50
C GLN A 76 -5.52 -10.63 1.28
N GLU A 77 -6.15 -10.60 0.10
CA GLU A 77 -5.48 -10.89 -1.16
C GLU A 77 -4.71 -9.65 -1.64
N ALA A 78 -3.44 -9.85 -2.00
CA ALA A 78 -2.54 -8.80 -2.45
C ALA A 78 -2.11 -9.05 -3.89
N PHE A 79 -2.46 -8.14 -4.80
CA PHE A 79 -2.04 -8.19 -6.20
C PHE A 79 -1.05 -7.06 -6.52
N SER A 80 -0.15 -7.30 -7.48
CA SER A 80 0.80 -6.32 -8.00
C SER A 80 0.41 -5.98 -9.44
N HIS A 81 0.33 -4.70 -9.78
CA HIS A 81 -0.14 -4.25 -11.11
C HIS A 81 0.79 -4.62 -12.28
N ASN A 82 2.08 -4.88 -12.02
CA ASN A 82 2.99 -5.40 -13.04
C ASN A 82 2.59 -6.83 -13.42
N GLY A 83 1.98 -7.00 -14.59
CA GLY A 83 1.56 -8.27 -15.19
C GLY A 83 2.70 -9.22 -15.60
N LYS A 84 3.60 -9.52 -14.67
CA LYS A 84 4.46 -10.70 -14.75
C LYS A 84 4.37 -11.40 -13.40
N GLU A 85 3.78 -12.59 -13.42
CA GLU A 85 4.18 -13.64 -12.49
C GLU A 85 5.71 -13.76 -12.60
N THR A 86 6.44 -13.17 -11.66
CA THR A 86 7.79 -13.64 -11.41
C THR A 86 7.61 -14.92 -10.62
N GLN A 87 7.45 -16.03 -11.34
CA GLN A 87 8.01 -17.30 -10.87
C GLN A 87 9.49 -17.03 -10.62
N GLU A 88 9.86 -16.81 -9.37
CA GLU A 88 11.17 -17.26 -8.91
C GLU A 88 10.93 -18.58 -8.20
N SER A 89 10.88 -19.62 -9.03
CA SER A 89 11.39 -20.92 -8.64
C SER A 89 12.85 -20.75 -8.22
N LEU A 90 13.11 -20.97 -6.93
CA LEU A 90 14.16 -21.84 -6.40
C LEU A 90 13.91 -22.06 -4.90
#